data_AF-A0A4S2M203-F1
#
_entry.id   AF-A0A4S2M203-F1
#
_cell.length_a   1.000
_cell.length_b   1.000
_cell.length_c   1.000
_cell.angle_alpha   90.00
_cell.angle_beta   90.00
_cell.angle_gamma   90.00
#
_symmetry.space_group_name_H-M   'P 1'
#
loop_
_entity.id
_entity.type
_entity.pdbx_description
1 polymer ?
#
loop_
_entity_poly.entity_id
_entity_poly.type
_entity_poly.pdbx_seq_one_letter_code
_entity_poly.pdbx_strand_id
1 'polypeptide(L)'
;MAFDPDSRHEFDQFEALQNSGLLDSLYESLTSKQRAMAHYKSLSPTVRGRVRALKRIQCETLKLEVQFYKELSKLEQRFADQHQKLFAQRKAIVAGDYEPTSEETSWYGNEEEHADVQNSLTKLGNEGDAPAESGASSLTKTNCRGIPGFWLTVLKHAPLICDAIQPADVPALKCLKDIRSVAIESNGQPGFQLEFEFEPNEYFSDTVLTKRYFVSYELKEEDPLTYDGPEVVASEGCKINWYPEKDLTQTTHSKTQRSRLSGEKHTVTRTTTNDSFFQFFDPPKPANSPKRTNATTEQKVLEDFDWGQYLKERVIPRAVSYFTGESLDLENEVDDPDDFPFQLPR
;
A
#
# COMPACT_ATOMS: atom_id res chain seq x y z
N MET A 1 4.41 -21.53 44.79
CA MET A 1 4.12 -20.29 45.54
C MET A 1 2.64 -20.32 45.91
N ALA A 2 2.32 -20.27 47.19
CA ALA A 2 0.93 -20.19 47.64
C ALA A 2 0.38 -18.80 47.31
N PHE A 3 -0.84 -18.73 46.76
CA PHE A 3 -1.52 -17.45 46.54
C PHE A 3 -1.76 -16.76 47.88
N ASP A 4 -1.35 -15.51 47.97
CA ASP A 4 -1.54 -14.62 49.12
C ASP A 4 -3.05 -14.53 49.47
N PRO A 5 -3.47 -14.82 50.72
CA PRO A 5 -4.87 -14.75 51.15
C PRO A 5 -5.53 -13.41 50.83
N ASP A 6 -4.78 -12.31 50.91
CA ASP A 6 -5.30 -10.96 50.60
C ASP A 6 -5.62 -10.81 49.11
N SER A 7 -4.89 -11.50 48.22
CA SER A 7 -5.13 -11.47 46.78
C SER A 7 -6.38 -12.25 46.36
N ARG A 8 -6.73 -13.31 47.10
CA ARG A 8 -8.00 -14.04 46.89
C ARG A 8 -9.20 -13.21 47.34
N HIS A 9 -9.08 -12.56 48.49
CA HIS A 9 -10.13 -11.68 49.00
C HIS A 9 -10.41 -10.47 48.08
N GLU A 10 -9.38 -9.89 47.45
CA GLU A 10 -9.57 -8.83 46.44
C GLU A 10 -10.27 -9.35 45.16
N PHE A 11 -9.97 -10.59 44.74
CA PHE A 11 -10.63 -11.23 43.60
C PHE A 11 -12.11 -11.54 43.90
N ASP A 12 -12.39 -12.10 45.09
CA ASP A 12 -13.74 -12.42 45.54
C ASP A 12 -14.61 -11.15 45.70
N GLN A 13 -14.02 -10.03 46.15
CA GLN A 13 -14.70 -8.73 46.18
C GLN A 13 -15.03 -8.19 44.78
N PHE A 14 -14.15 -8.42 43.81
CA PHE A 14 -14.40 -8.04 42.42
C PHE A 14 -15.51 -8.86 41.78
N GLU A 15 -15.53 -10.18 41.98
CA GLU A 15 -16.64 -11.04 41.56
C GLU A 15 -17.95 -10.67 42.25
N ALA A 16 -17.92 -10.32 43.54
CA ALA A 16 -19.11 -9.88 44.27
C ALA A 16 -19.67 -8.55 43.74
N LEU A 17 -18.80 -7.62 43.31
CA LEU A 17 -19.20 -6.36 42.68
C LEU A 17 -19.81 -6.57 41.28
N GLN A 18 -19.36 -7.58 40.53
CA GLN A 18 -19.94 -7.98 39.24
C GLN A 18 -21.28 -8.73 39.37
N ASN A 19 -21.64 -9.22 40.57
CA ASN A 19 -22.81 -10.08 40.77
C ASN A 19 -23.93 -9.40 41.60
N SER A 20 -23.82 -8.09 41.88
CA SER A 20 -24.88 -7.37 42.61
C SER A 20 -25.85 -6.71 41.62
N GLY A 21 -27.06 -7.28 41.49
CA GLY A 21 -28.04 -6.96 40.43
C GLY A 21 -28.60 -5.53 40.36
N LEU A 22 -28.10 -4.57 41.15
CA LEU A 22 -28.35 -3.12 41.01
C LEU A 22 -27.21 -2.37 40.30
N LEU A 23 -26.01 -2.97 40.24
CA LEU A 23 -24.83 -2.45 39.54
C LEU A 23 -24.70 -3.00 38.12
N ASP A 24 -25.32 -4.15 37.80
CA ASP A 24 -25.22 -4.79 36.48
C ASP A 24 -25.72 -3.90 35.32
N SER A 25 -26.87 -3.24 35.47
CA SER A 25 -27.41 -2.40 34.39
C SER A 25 -26.59 -1.13 34.14
N LEU A 26 -25.94 -0.59 35.18
CA LEU A 26 -25.03 0.56 35.08
C LEU A 26 -23.65 0.14 34.58
N TYR A 27 -23.17 -1.04 35.00
CA TYR A 27 -21.88 -1.61 34.60
C TYR A 27 -21.89 -2.09 33.13
N GLU A 28 -23.00 -2.66 32.66
CA GLU A 28 -23.21 -3.00 31.24
C GLU A 28 -23.27 -1.75 30.35
N SER A 29 -23.81 -0.63 30.85
CA SER A 29 -23.87 0.65 30.12
C SER A 29 -22.51 1.34 29.96
N LEU A 30 -21.50 0.93 30.74
CA LEU A 30 -20.14 1.44 30.62
C LEU A 30 -19.44 0.82 29.40
N THR A 31 -18.63 1.63 28.72
CA THR A 31 -17.69 1.13 27.70
C THR A 31 -16.67 0.18 28.33
N SER A 32 -16.11 -0.75 27.55
CA SER A 32 -15.07 -1.68 28.01
C SER A 32 -13.89 -0.98 28.68
N LYS A 33 -13.49 0.18 28.15
CA LYS A 33 -12.43 1.03 28.73
C LYS A 33 -12.81 1.57 30.11
N GLN A 34 -14.04 2.04 30.29
CA GLN A 34 -14.52 2.56 31.57
C GLN A 34 -14.59 1.45 32.64
N ARG A 35 -15.06 0.25 32.27
CA ARG A 35 -15.05 -0.92 33.18
C ARG A 35 -13.64 -1.31 33.60
N ALA A 36 -12.70 -1.40 32.64
CA ALA A 36 -11.30 -1.71 32.93
C ALA A 36 -10.65 -0.66 33.85
N MET A 37 -10.93 0.62 33.63
CA MET A 37 -10.46 1.70 34.51
C MET A 37 -11.06 1.65 35.91
N ALA A 38 -12.35 1.33 36.04
CA ALA A 38 -13.02 1.17 37.33
C ALA A 38 -12.40 0.02 38.13
N HIS A 39 -12.19 -1.14 37.48
CA HIS A 39 -11.49 -2.28 38.08
C HIS A 39 -10.08 -1.91 38.52
N TYR A 40 -9.28 -1.28 37.65
CA TYR A 40 -7.93 -0.84 38.03
C TYR A 40 -7.92 0.10 39.25
N LYS A 41 -8.94 0.96 39.38
CA LYS A 41 -9.10 1.87 40.53
C LYS A 41 -9.54 1.14 41.81
N SER A 42 -10.28 0.03 41.73
CA SER A 42 -10.72 -0.72 42.91
C SER A 42 -9.60 -1.56 43.55
N LEU A 43 -8.55 -1.91 42.80
CA LEU A 43 -7.38 -2.64 43.31
C LEU A 43 -6.65 -1.88 44.45
N SER A 44 -6.03 -2.60 45.38
CA SER A 44 -5.26 -1.97 46.46
C SER A 44 -4.05 -1.16 45.94
N PRO A 45 -3.53 -0.18 46.72
CA PRO A 45 -2.33 0.56 46.35
C PRO A 45 -1.13 -0.34 46.02
N THR A 46 -0.98 -1.45 46.76
CA THR A 46 0.07 -2.45 46.55
C THR A 46 -0.05 -3.12 45.18
N VAL A 47 -1.25 -3.60 44.83
CA VAL A 47 -1.49 -4.25 43.53
C VAL A 47 -1.37 -3.24 42.39
N ARG A 48 -1.90 -2.02 42.53
CA ARG A 48 -1.69 -0.96 41.52
C ARG A 48 -0.21 -0.63 41.31
N GLY A 49 0.61 -0.69 42.37
CA GLY A 49 2.06 -0.57 42.30
C GLY A 49 2.70 -1.68 41.45
N ARG A 50 2.28 -2.93 41.65
CA ARG A 50 2.72 -4.07 40.82
C ARG A 50 2.33 -3.88 39.35
N VAL A 51 1.11 -3.47 39.06
CA VAL A 51 0.66 -3.18 37.67
C VAL A 51 1.48 -2.06 37.03
N ARG A 52 1.86 -1.01 37.77
CA ARG A 52 2.76 0.03 37.24
C ARG A 52 4.15 -0.52 36.91
N ALA A 53 4.68 -1.43 37.73
CA ALA A 53 5.93 -2.12 37.42
C ALA A 53 5.80 -2.97 36.14
N LEU A 54 4.67 -3.66 35.95
CA LEU A 54 4.38 -4.39 34.70
C LEU A 54 4.31 -3.46 33.48
N LYS A 55 3.67 -2.28 33.60
CA LYS A 55 3.68 -1.27 32.52
C LYS A 55 5.09 -0.81 32.17
N ARG A 56 5.97 -0.65 33.15
CA ARG A 56 7.39 -0.32 32.88
C ARG A 56 8.09 -1.44 32.12
N ILE A 57 7.86 -2.71 32.50
CA ILE A 57 8.38 -3.86 31.76
C ILE A 57 7.87 -3.83 30.32
N GLN A 58 6.57 -3.58 30.10
CA GLN A 58 6.00 -3.44 28.76
C GLN A 58 6.71 -2.37 27.95
N CYS A 59 6.98 -1.18 28.52
CA CYS A 59 7.73 -0.15 27.81
C CYS A 59 9.15 -0.59 27.43
N GLU A 60 9.84 -1.39 28.26
CA GLU A 60 11.16 -1.94 27.89
C GLU A 60 11.03 -3.01 26.78
N THR A 61 9.97 -3.83 26.78
CA THR A 61 9.67 -4.74 25.68
C THR A 61 9.50 -3.99 24.36
N LEU A 62 8.72 -2.90 24.36
CA LEU A 62 8.50 -2.10 23.15
C LEU A 62 9.79 -1.46 22.61
N LYS A 63 10.75 -1.11 23.48
CA LYS A 63 12.07 -0.64 23.01
C LYS A 63 12.84 -1.73 22.26
N LEU A 64 12.71 -2.99 22.66
CA LEU A 64 13.31 -4.12 21.94
C LEU A 64 12.59 -4.36 20.61
N GLU A 65 11.27 -4.21 20.56
CA GLU A 65 10.50 -4.29 19.32
C GLU A 65 10.92 -3.21 18.32
N VAL A 66 11.12 -1.96 18.77
CA VAL A 66 11.67 -0.90 17.92
C VAL A 66 13.04 -1.29 17.33
N GLN A 67 13.92 -1.89 18.14
CA GLN A 67 15.21 -2.38 17.65
C GLN A 67 15.04 -3.51 16.63
N PHE A 68 14.11 -4.44 16.87
CA PHE A 68 13.76 -5.50 15.94
C PHE A 68 13.35 -4.95 14.58
N TYR A 69 12.40 -4.01 14.52
CA TYR A 69 11.96 -3.43 13.25
C TYR A 69 13.06 -2.65 12.53
N LYS A 70 13.95 -1.96 13.27
CA LYS A 70 15.12 -1.31 12.68
C LYS A 70 16.10 -2.30 12.05
N GLU A 71 16.34 -3.44 12.68
CA GLU A 71 17.18 -4.50 12.09
C GLU A 71 16.48 -5.21 10.92
N LEU A 72 15.17 -5.43 11.02
CA LEU A 72 14.35 -5.97 9.93
C LEU A 72 14.42 -5.08 8.69
N SER A 73 14.29 -3.76 8.85
CA SER A 73 14.40 -2.80 7.74
C SER A 73 15.76 -2.89 7.02
N LYS A 74 16.87 -3.04 7.78
CA LYS A 74 18.20 -3.26 7.19
C LYS A 74 18.27 -4.58 6.43
N LEU A 75 17.62 -5.63 6.92
CA LEU A 75 17.56 -6.92 6.25
C LEU A 75 16.76 -6.82 4.94
N GLU A 76 15.59 -6.19 4.98
CA GLU A 76 14.75 -5.92 3.81
C GLU A 76 15.54 -5.16 2.74
N GLN A 77 16.28 -4.11 3.14
CA GLN A 77 17.12 -3.35 2.23
C GLN A 77 18.16 -4.22 1.51
N ARG A 78 18.84 -5.13 2.22
CA ARG A 78 19.84 -6.03 1.62
C ARG A 78 19.23 -6.98 0.57
N PHE A 79 17.99 -7.42 0.77
CA PHE A 79 17.29 -8.26 -0.20
C PHE A 79 16.67 -7.43 -1.33
N ALA A 80 16.24 -6.21 -1.06
CA ALA A 80 15.78 -5.28 -2.08
C ALA A 80 16.88 -5.01 -3.11
N ASP A 81 18.14 -4.82 -2.67
CA ASP A 81 19.29 -4.66 -3.57
C ASP A 81 19.51 -5.88 -4.49
N GLN A 82 19.18 -7.08 -4.01
CA GLN A 82 19.27 -8.31 -4.82
C GLN A 82 18.11 -8.41 -5.80
N HIS A 83 16.88 -8.16 -5.34
CA HIS A 83 15.68 -8.12 -6.19
C HIS A 83 15.82 -7.09 -7.31
N GLN A 84 16.49 -5.96 -7.06
CA GLN A 84 16.62 -4.91 -8.06
C GLN A 84 17.40 -5.35 -9.30
N LYS A 85 18.29 -6.34 -9.18
CA LYS A 85 18.96 -6.96 -10.34
C LYS A 85 17.96 -7.73 -11.21
N LEU A 86 17.06 -8.49 -10.58
CA LEU A 86 16.00 -9.23 -11.26
C LEU A 86 14.98 -8.28 -11.89
N PHE A 87 14.60 -7.21 -11.19
CA PHE A 87 13.68 -6.21 -11.71
C PHE A 87 14.28 -5.41 -12.87
N ALA A 88 15.59 -5.17 -12.88
CA ALA A 88 16.28 -4.60 -14.03
C ALA A 88 16.23 -5.52 -15.26
N GLN A 89 16.41 -6.83 -15.08
CA GLN A 89 16.25 -7.81 -16.16
C GLN A 89 14.80 -7.85 -16.66
N ARG A 90 13.81 -7.90 -15.76
CA ARG A 90 12.39 -7.79 -16.12
C ARG A 90 12.11 -6.53 -16.93
N LYS A 91 12.64 -5.37 -16.50
CA LYS A 91 12.49 -4.10 -17.22
C LYS A 91 13.05 -4.21 -18.65
N ALA A 92 14.23 -4.81 -18.82
CA ALA A 92 14.84 -4.98 -20.13
C ALA A 92 13.98 -5.87 -21.07
N ILE A 93 13.40 -6.95 -20.54
CA ILE A 93 12.47 -7.81 -21.29
C ILE A 93 11.19 -7.05 -21.65
N VAL A 94 10.56 -6.39 -20.67
CA VAL A 94 9.32 -5.63 -20.88
C VAL A 94 9.51 -4.51 -21.91
N ALA A 95 10.67 -3.85 -21.91
CA ALA A 95 11.02 -2.83 -22.89
C ALA A 95 11.47 -3.37 -24.26
N GLY A 96 11.75 -4.68 -24.37
CA GLY A 96 12.31 -5.30 -25.57
C GLY A 96 13.77 -4.91 -25.83
N ASP A 97 14.50 -4.54 -24.78
CA ASP A 97 15.95 -4.28 -24.83
C ASP A 97 16.77 -5.56 -24.64
N TYR A 98 16.15 -6.63 -24.13
CA TYR A 98 16.71 -7.96 -23.98
C TYR A 98 15.70 -9.00 -24.44
N GLU A 99 16.13 -9.91 -25.30
CA GLU A 99 15.34 -11.06 -25.74
C GLU A 99 15.74 -12.29 -24.90
N PRO A 100 14.81 -12.95 -24.20
CA PRO A 100 15.09 -14.14 -23.40
C PRO A 100 15.67 -15.28 -24.25
N THR A 101 16.57 -16.07 -23.65
CA THR A 101 17.09 -17.30 -24.24
C THR A 101 16.08 -18.45 -24.08
N SER A 102 16.19 -19.50 -24.90
CA SER A 102 15.31 -20.69 -24.79
C SER A 102 15.41 -21.38 -23.42
N GLU A 103 16.56 -21.28 -22.75
CA GLU A 103 16.74 -21.77 -21.37
C GLU A 103 15.92 -20.93 -20.37
N GLU A 104 15.89 -19.60 -20.53
CA GLU A 104 15.15 -18.68 -19.66
C GLU A 104 13.63 -18.72 -19.86
N THR A 105 13.16 -19.19 -21.02
CA THR A 105 11.72 -19.38 -21.31
C THR A 105 11.19 -20.75 -20.89
N SER A 106 12.08 -21.68 -20.53
CA SER A 106 11.66 -22.99 -20.00
C SER A 106 11.09 -22.81 -18.59
N TRP A 107 9.91 -23.39 -18.33
CA TRP A 107 9.26 -23.30 -17.03
C TRP A 107 10.11 -24.00 -15.95
N TYR A 108 10.12 -23.46 -14.73
CA TYR A 108 10.84 -24.10 -13.62
C TYR A 108 10.15 -25.40 -13.21
N GLY A 109 10.89 -26.51 -13.23
CA GLY A 109 10.38 -27.85 -12.86
C GLY A 109 9.95 -28.67 -14.07
N ASN A 110 9.73 -29.97 -13.85
CA ASN A 110 9.31 -30.87 -14.92
C ASN A 110 7.89 -30.46 -15.38
N GLU A 111 7.68 -30.18 -16.66
CA GLU A 111 6.37 -29.77 -17.21
C GLU A 111 5.23 -30.75 -16.86
N GLU A 112 5.57 -32.01 -16.58
CA GLU A 112 4.66 -33.07 -16.15
C GLU A 112 4.14 -32.89 -14.70
N GLU A 113 4.90 -32.27 -13.78
CA GLU A 113 4.49 -32.10 -12.37
C GLU A 113 3.55 -30.91 -12.14
N HIS A 114 3.57 -29.90 -13.02
CA HIS A 114 2.72 -28.71 -12.94
C HIS A 114 1.47 -28.76 -13.83
N ALA A 115 1.27 -29.87 -14.55
CA ALA A 115 0.09 -30.08 -15.41
C ALA A 115 -1.23 -30.22 -14.62
N ASP A 116 -1.14 -30.54 -13.32
CA ASP A 116 -2.30 -30.72 -12.42
C ASP A 116 -2.79 -29.42 -11.78
N VAL A 117 -2.00 -28.34 -11.84
CA VAL A 117 -2.49 -27.02 -11.48
C VAL A 117 -3.29 -26.53 -12.68
N GLN A 118 -4.49 -26.02 -12.42
CA GLN A 118 -5.52 -25.56 -13.35
C GLN A 118 -5.09 -24.42 -14.31
N ASN A 119 -3.81 -24.30 -14.64
CA ASN A 119 -3.23 -23.21 -15.40
C ASN A 119 -3.36 -23.50 -16.90
N SER A 120 -4.32 -22.82 -17.57
CA SER A 120 -4.41 -22.84 -19.05
C SER A 120 -3.14 -22.30 -19.72
N LEU A 121 -2.28 -21.58 -18.99
CA LEU A 121 -1.08 -20.94 -19.51
C LEU A 121 0.00 -21.95 -19.95
N THR A 122 0.15 -23.08 -19.24
CA THR A 122 1.13 -24.13 -19.60
C THR A 122 0.75 -24.91 -20.87
N LYS A 123 -0.51 -24.79 -21.33
CA LYS A 123 -0.99 -25.39 -22.58
C LYS A 123 -0.73 -24.49 -23.80
N LEU A 124 -0.46 -23.21 -23.59
CA LEU A 124 0.02 -22.32 -24.65
C LEU A 124 1.51 -22.61 -24.81
N GLY A 125 1.89 -23.30 -25.90
CA GLY A 125 3.29 -23.60 -26.17
C GLY A 125 4.14 -22.34 -26.23
N ASN A 126 5.46 -22.47 -26.02
CA ASN A 126 6.41 -21.37 -26.22
C ASN A 126 6.52 -21.04 -27.72
N GLU A 127 5.58 -20.24 -28.24
CA GLU A 127 5.54 -19.86 -29.66
C GLU A 127 6.73 -18.99 -30.09
N GLY A 128 7.51 -18.46 -29.13
CA GLY A 128 8.70 -17.65 -29.37
C GLY A 128 9.89 -18.41 -29.97
N ASP A 129 9.97 -19.73 -29.76
CA ASP A 129 11.04 -20.61 -30.28
C ASP A 129 10.67 -21.31 -31.61
N ALA A 130 9.46 -21.06 -32.15
CA ALA A 130 8.99 -21.75 -33.36
C ALA A 130 9.83 -21.33 -34.60
N PRO A 131 10.39 -22.28 -35.37
CA PRO A 131 11.02 -21.98 -36.66
C PRO A 131 10.02 -21.24 -37.55
N ALA A 132 10.49 -20.24 -38.30
CA ALA A 132 9.67 -19.29 -39.05
C ALA A 132 8.70 -19.89 -40.12
N GLU A 133 8.66 -21.21 -40.29
CA GLU A 133 7.96 -21.94 -41.36
C GLU A 133 6.70 -22.72 -40.94
N SER A 134 6.22 -22.66 -39.69
CA SER A 134 4.91 -23.25 -39.37
C SER A 134 3.77 -22.27 -39.65
N GLY A 135 3.08 -22.49 -40.78
CA GLY A 135 1.92 -21.73 -41.27
C GLY A 135 0.64 -21.88 -40.41
N ALA A 136 0.72 -21.57 -39.12
CA ALA A 136 -0.44 -21.33 -38.28
C ALA A 136 -0.90 -19.87 -38.42
N SER A 137 -2.22 -19.66 -38.41
CA SER A 137 -2.92 -18.42 -38.74
C SER A 137 -2.47 -17.23 -37.87
N SER A 138 -1.41 -16.57 -38.32
CA SER A 138 -0.85 -15.35 -37.77
C SER A 138 -1.87 -14.22 -37.86
N LEU A 139 -2.54 -13.92 -36.75
CA LEU A 139 -2.88 -12.54 -36.41
C LEU A 139 -1.56 -11.82 -36.09
N THR A 140 -0.79 -11.61 -37.15
CA THR A 140 0.33 -10.69 -37.30
C THR A 140 1.52 -10.89 -36.37
N LYS A 141 2.57 -11.52 -36.92
CA LYS A 141 3.99 -11.16 -36.70
C LYS A 141 4.15 -9.64 -36.83
N THR A 142 3.78 -8.92 -35.78
CA THR A 142 4.24 -7.57 -35.54
C THR A 142 5.53 -7.74 -34.77
N ASN A 143 6.61 -7.09 -35.22
CA ASN A 143 7.79 -6.86 -34.39
C ASN A 143 7.36 -6.00 -33.19
N CYS A 144 6.64 -6.60 -32.24
CA CYS A 144 6.28 -5.99 -30.98
C CYS A 144 7.55 -5.97 -30.16
N ARG A 145 8.18 -4.78 -30.08
CA ARG A 145 9.31 -4.58 -29.18
C ARG A 145 8.80 -4.69 -27.75
N GLY A 146 9.29 -5.69 -27.02
CA GLY A 146 8.96 -5.91 -25.61
C GLY A 146 7.52 -6.39 -25.40
N ILE A 147 6.93 -6.02 -24.26
CA ILE A 147 5.59 -6.42 -23.83
C ILE A 147 4.69 -5.18 -23.76
N PRO A 148 3.93 -4.84 -24.83
CA PRO A 148 3.12 -3.64 -24.88
C PRO A 148 2.08 -3.58 -23.75
N GLY A 149 2.03 -2.45 -23.05
CA GLY A 149 1.02 -2.20 -22.02
C GLY A 149 1.18 -3.05 -20.75
N PHE A 150 2.34 -3.68 -20.53
CA PHE A 150 2.62 -4.53 -19.37
C PHE A 150 2.11 -3.93 -18.05
N TRP A 151 2.60 -2.75 -17.66
CA TRP A 151 2.22 -2.14 -16.38
C TRP A 151 0.78 -1.65 -16.32
N LEU A 152 0.21 -1.19 -17.44
CA LEU A 152 -1.22 -0.85 -17.48
C LEU A 152 -2.08 -2.09 -17.20
N THR A 153 -1.75 -3.23 -17.80
CA THR A 153 -2.44 -4.50 -17.55
C THR A 153 -2.27 -4.92 -16.09
N VAL A 154 -1.05 -4.87 -15.56
CA VAL A 154 -0.76 -5.16 -14.15
C VAL A 154 -1.61 -4.32 -13.21
N LEU A 155 -1.62 -2.99 -13.40
CA LEU A 155 -2.38 -2.08 -12.54
C LEU A 155 -3.90 -2.28 -12.66
N LYS A 156 -4.40 -2.66 -13.84
CA LYS A 156 -5.82 -2.99 -14.04
C LYS A 156 -6.25 -4.30 -13.40
N HIS A 157 -5.32 -5.23 -13.20
CA HIS A 157 -5.56 -6.48 -12.50
C HIS A 157 -5.22 -6.40 -11.01
N ALA A 158 -4.83 -5.23 -10.48
CA ALA A 158 -4.49 -5.05 -9.09
C ALA A 158 -5.73 -4.52 -8.33
N PRO A 159 -6.44 -5.32 -7.50
CA PRO A 159 -7.77 -4.96 -7.00
C PRO A 159 -7.87 -3.66 -6.20
N LEU A 160 -6.83 -3.28 -5.46
CA LEU A 160 -6.86 -2.01 -4.73
C LEU A 160 -6.65 -0.79 -5.64
N ILE A 161 -6.17 -0.97 -6.87
CA ILE A 161 -5.77 0.12 -7.77
C ILE A 161 -6.73 0.26 -8.96
N CYS A 162 -7.30 -0.85 -9.44
CA CYS A 162 -8.00 -0.90 -10.73
C CYS A 162 -9.13 0.12 -10.85
N ASP A 163 -9.88 0.34 -9.77
CA ASP A 163 -11.05 1.21 -9.75
C ASP A 163 -10.71 2.71 -9.84
N ALA A 164 -9.50 3.14 -9.45
CA ALA A 164 -9.14 4.54 -9.63
C ALA A 164 -8.62 4.86 -11.04
N ILE A 165 -8.31 3.85 -11.86
CA ILE A 165 -7.89 4.06 -13.25
C ILE A 165 -9.10 4.42 -14.10
N GLN A 166 -9.22 5.70 -14.45
CA GLN A 166 -10.32 6.16 -15.30
C GLN A 166 -10.00 5.95 -16.78
N PRO A 167 -11.03 5.89 -17.66
CA PRO A 167 -10.82 5.75 -19.10
C PRO A 167 -9.91 6.82 -19.71
N ALA A 168 -9.90 8.04 -19.14
CA ALA A 168 -9.05 9.14 -19.56
C ALA A 168 -7.56 8.94 -19.20
N ASP A 169 -7.26 8.15 -18.17
CA ASP A 169 -5.89 7.86 -17.71
C ASP A 169 -5.20 6.82 -18.59
N VAL A 170 -5.98 5.93 -19.21
CA VAL A 170 -5.50 4.77 -19.98
C VAL A 170 -4.43 5.14 -21.01
N PRO A 171 -4.58 6.16 -21.86
CA PRO A 171 -3.57 6.43 -22.88
C PRO A 171 -2.26 6.97 -22.29
N ALA A 172 -2.29 7.70 -21.17
CA ALA A 172 -1.08 8.12 -20.46
C ALA A 172 -0.39 6.92 -19.79
N LEU A 173 -1.17 6.04 -19.14
CA LEU A 173 -0.66 4.82 -18.51
C LEU A 173 -0.14 3.78 -19.50
N LYS A 174 -0.57 3.81 -20.77
CA LYS A 174 0.06 3.00 -21.84
C LYS A 174 1.54 3.34 -22.05
N CYS A 175 1.96 4.55 -21.71
CA CYS A 175 3.35 4.99 -21.82
C CYS A 175 4.18 4.61 -20.58
N LEU A 176 3.61 3.92 -19.58
CA LEU A 176 4.31 3.52 -18.37
C LEU A 176 5.27 2.35 -18.66
N LYS A 177 6.58 2.60 -18.48
CA LYS A 177 7.67 1.65 -18.73
C LYS A 177 7.96 0.75 -17.55
N ASP A 178 8.00 1.33 -16.36
CA ASP A 178 8.47 0.68 -15.16
C ASP A 178 7.88 1.29 -13.90
N ILE A 179 7.67 0.46 -12.89
CA ILE A 179 7.33 0.89 -11.52
C ILE A 179 8.36 0.29 -10.57
N ARG A 180 9.05 1.16 -9.83
CA ARG A 180 10.07 0.76 -8.85
C ARG A 180 9.69 1.24 -7.46
N SER A 181 10.15 0.49 -6.45
CA SER A 181 10.19 0.93 -5.07
C SER A 181 11.65 1.03 -4.65
N VAL A 182 12.07 2.21 -4.18
CA VAL A 182 13.43 2.46 -3.72
C VAL A 182 13.41 2.95 -2.27
N ALA A 183 14.32 2.47 -1.45
CA ALA A 183 14.50 2.99 -0.10
C ALA A 183 15.03 4.43 -0.18
N ILE A 184 14.48 5.31 0.65
CA ILE A 184 14.90 6.71 0.75
C ILE A 184 15.14 7.08 2.21
N GLU A 185 15.95 8.11 2.41
CA GLU A 185 16.10 8.77 3.71
C GLU A 185 16.11 10.29 3.48
N SER A 186 15.33 11.02 4.26
CA SER A 186 15.28 12.49 4.19
C SER A 186 15.30 13.05 5.60
N ASN A 187 16.25 13.94 5.90
CA ASN A 187 16.42 14.54 7.22
C ASN A 187 16.52 13.52 8.37
N GLY A 188 17.13 12.35 8.12
CA GLY A 188 17.23 11.25 9.09
C GLY A 188 15.94 10.43 9.26
N GLN A 189 14.89 10.72 8.49
CA GLN A 189 13.66 9.95 8.44
C GLN A 189 13.74 8.92 7.30
N PRO A 190 13.71 7.61 7.60
CA PRO A 190 13.69 6.58 6.58
C PRO A 190 12.32 6.50 5.91
N GLY A 191 12.28 5.92 4.72
CA GLY A 191 11.07 5.79 3.93
C GLY A 191 11.28 4.99 2.65
N PHE A 192 10.27 4.98 1.80
CA PHE A 192 10.37 4.44 0.46
C PHE A 192 9.73 5.38 -0.56
N GLN A 193 10.23 5.32 -1.79
CA GLN A 193 9.75 6.06 -2.94
C GLN A 193 9.29 5.09 -4.02
N LEU A 194 8.05 5.24 -4.45
CA LEU A 194 7.54 4.66 -5.67
C LEU A 194 7.91 5.57 -6.84
N GLU A 195 8.52 5.00 -7.87
CA GLU A 195 8.90 5.68 -9.11
C GLU A 195 8.15 5.08 -10.28
N PHE A 196 7.41 5.91 -11.01
CA PHE A 196 6.67 5.55 -12.20
C PHE A 196 7.38 6.17 -13.40
N GLU A 197 8.09 5.36 -14.17
CA GLU A 197 8.87 5.81 -15.33
C GLU A 197 8.04 5.75 -16.60
N PHE A 198 7.92 6.87 -17.30
CA PHE A 198 7.13 7.00 -18.53
C PHE A 198 8.03 7.21 -19.76
N GLU A 199 7.58 6.69 -20.90
CA GLU A 199 8.05 7.16 -22.20
C GLU A 199 7.66 8.63 -22.41
N PRO A 200 8.35 9.37 -23.31
CA PRO A 200 7.83 10.62 -23.84
C PRO A 200 6.38 10.44 -24.32
N ASN A 201 5.47 11.26 -23.79
CA ASN A 201 4.04 11.11 -24.01
C ASN A 201 3.40 12.49 -24.28
N GLU A 202 2.11 12.49 -24.64
CA GLU A 202 1.38 13.72 -25.01
C GLU A 202 0.72 14.44 -23.83
N TYR A 203 0.92 13.96 -22.59
CA TYR A 203 0.18 14.45 -21.42
C TYR A 203 1.02 15.33 -20.51
N PHE A 204 2.24 14.90 -20.21
CA PHE A 204 3.16 15.63 -19.33
C PHE A 204 4.60 15.46 -19.79
N SER A 205 5.45 16.37 -19.32
CA SER A 205 6.88 16.40 -19.67
C SER A 205 7.76 15.53 -18.76
N ASP A 206 7.25 15.11 -17.60
CA ASP A 206 7.99 14.30 -16.64
C ASP A 206 8.29 12.91 -17.18
N THR A 207 9.54 12.47 -17.01
CA THR A 207 9.96 11.10 -17.34
C THR A 207 9.73 10.14 -16.17
N VAL A 208 9.69 10.66 -14.94
CA VAL A 208 9.45 9.87 -13.73
C VAL A 208 8.52 10.65 -12.79
N LEU A 209 7.39 10.04 -12.45
CA LEU A 209 6.52 10.53 -11.37
C LEU A 209 6.85 9.78 -10.08
N THR A 210 6.93 10.50 -8.96
CA THR A 210 7.39 9.95 -7.69
C THR A 210 6.35 10.11 -6.59
N LYS A 211 6.20 9.08 -5.76
CA LYS A 211 5.41 9.12 -4.53
C LYS A 211 6.26 8.60 -3.37
N ARG A 212 6.42 9.38 -2.32
CA ARG A 212 7.27 9.09 -1.17
C ARG A 212 6.45 8.85 0.08
N TYR A 213 6.85 7.89 0.89
CA TYR A 213 6.30 7.62 2.21
C TYR A 213 7.43 7.57 3.22
N PHE A 214 7.26 8.24 4.35
CA PHE A 214 8.23 8.29 5.44
C PHE A 214 7.73 7.50 6.63
N VAL A 215 8.58 6.65 7.18
CA VAL A 215 8.24 5.69 8.23
C VAL A 215 8.97 6.08 9.51
N SER A 216 8.25 6.10 10.63
CA SER A 216 8.82 6.24 11.97
C SER A 216 8.85 4.90 12.68
N TYR A 217 10.01 4.59 13.24
CA TYR A 217 10.23 3.42 14.09
C TYR A 217 10.22 3.80 15.58
N GLU A 218 10.11 5.09 15.92
CA GLU A 218 10.31 5.55 17.29
C GLU A 218 9.06 5.40 18.16
N LEU A 219 9.26 5.13 19.46
CA LEU A 219 8.19 5.20 20.44
C LEU A 219 7.80 6.65 20.68
N LYS A 220 6.49 6.90 20.77
CA LYS A 220 5.95 8.21 21.16
C LYS A 220 6.18 8.41 22.66
N GLU A 221 6.90 9.46 23.06
CA GLU A 221 7.19 9.72 24.48
C GLU A 221 5.93 9.93 25.33
N GLU A 222 4.89 10.54 24.74
CA GLU A 222 3.64 10.86 25.42
C GLU A 222 2.79 9.63 25.71
N ASP A 223 2.80 8.63 24.82
CA ASP A 223 2.05 7.39 24.97
C ASP A 223 2.79 6.20 24.31
N PRO A 224 3.87 5.70 24.93
CA PRO A 224 4.71 4.67 24.31
C PRO A 224 3.96 3.33 24.18
N LEU A 225 2.91 3.11 24.98
CA LEU A 225 2.16 1.85 24.99
C LEU A 225 1.19 1.70 23.82
N THR A 226 1.05 2.71 22.96
CA THR A 226 0.25 2.63 21.72
C THR A 226 1.08 2.22 20.51
N TYR A 227 2.37 1.92 20.68
CA TYR A 227 3.20 1.42 19.58
C TYR A 227 2.69 0.07 19.09
N ASP A 228 2.47 -0.04 17.78
CA ASP A 228 1.94 -1.22 17.06
C ASP A 228 2.78 -1.46 15.80
N GLY A 229 4.10 -1.23 15.92
CA GLY A 229 5.05 -1.30 14.82
C GLY A 229 5.37 0.05 14.14
N PRO A 230 6.16 0.01 13.05
CA PRO A 230 6.55 1.20 12.30
C PRO A 230 5.34 1.88 11.65
N GLU A 231 5.21 3.19 11.83
CA GLU A 231 4.08 3.97 11.30
C GLU A 231 4.52 4.88 10.16
N VAL A 232 3.72 5.01 9.10
CA VAL A 232 3.92 6.09 8.14
C VAL A 232 3.53 7.43 8.76
N VAL A 233 4.48 8.36 8.80
CA VAL A 233 4.30 9.68 9.41
C VAL A 233 4.06 10.79 8.40
N ALA A 234 4.41 10.57 7.13
CA ALA A 234 4.17 11.51 6.05
C ALA A 234 4.14 10.80 4.69
N SER A 235 3.33 11.32 3.77
CA SER A 235 3.40 11.00 2.35
C SER A 235 3.58 12.28 1.53
N GLU A 236 4.40 12.19 0.49
CA GLU A 236 4.71 13.30 -0.42
C GLU A 236 4.62 12.83 -1.86
N GLY A 237 3.75 13.45 -2.65
CA GLY A 237 3.68 13.21 -4.07
C GLY A 237 4.63 14.12 -4.86
N CYS A 238 4.40 14.21 -6.17
CA CYS A 238 5.13 15.10 -7.06
C CYS A 238 4.17 15.95 -7.89
N LYS A 239 4.56 17.19 -8.16
CA LYS A 239 3.82 18.02 -9.10
C LYS A 239 4.04 17.50 -10.52
N ILE A 240 2.97 17.08 -11.17
CA ILE A 240 2.97 16.67 -12.58
C ILE A 240 3.00 17.93 -13.47
N ASN A 241 3.94 17.97 -14.41
CA ASN A 241 4.12 19.03 -15.38
C ASN A 241 3.31 18.74 -16.65
N TRP A 242 1.98 18.84 -16.51
CA TRP A 242 1.02 18.67 -17.59
C TRP A 242 1.24 19.66 -18.74
N TYR A 243 1.07 19.18 -19.97
CA TYR A 243 0.96 20.03 -21.14
C TYR A 243 -0.39 20.80 -21.14
N PRO A 244 -0.49 21.90 -21.90
CA PRO A 244 -1.74 22.68 -21.97
C PRO A 244 -2.95 21.81 -22.32
N GLU A 245 -4.02 21.93 -21.52
CA GLU A 245 -5.28 21.17 -21.68
C GLU A 245 -5.17 19.64 -21.56
N LYS A 246 -4.05 19.13 -21.01
CA LYS A 246 -3.81 17.70 -20.82
C LYS A 246 -3.86 17.24 -19.37
N ASP A 247 -4.20 18.13 -18.44
CA ASP A 247 -4.38 17.77 -17.03
C ASP A 247 -5.58 16.84 -16.87
N LEU A 248 -5.29 15.58 -16.54
CA LEU A 248 -6.32 14.54 -16.38
C LEU A 248 -7.07 14.67 -15.04
N THR A 249 -6.47 15.37 -14.07
CA THR A 249 -7.05 15.53 -12.72
C THR A 249 -8.04 16.70 -12.65
N GLN A 250 -8.07 17.58 -13.65
CA GLN A 250 -8.89 18.80 -13.63
C GLN A 250 -9.42 19.17 -15.01
N THR A 251 -10.72 19.50 -15.09
CA THR A 251 -11.34 20.09 -16.28
C THR A 251 -11.50 21.59 -16.10
N THR A 252 -10.98 22.39 -17.03
CA THR A 252 -11.09 23.86 -17.00
C THR A 252 -12.15 24.34 -18.00
N HIS A 253 -13.18 25.04 -17.51
CA HIS A 253 -14.22 25.67 -18.33
C HIS A 253 -14.06 27.19 -18.33
N SER A 254 -13.77 27.79 -19.49
CA SER A 254 -13.70 29.24 -19.65
C SER A 254 -14.98 29.81 -20.26
N LYS A 255 -15.54 30.86 -19.66
CA LYS A 255 -16.68 31.61 -20.18
C LYS A 255 -16.36 33.10 -20.26
N THR A 256 -16.39 33.65 -21.46
CA THR A 256 -16.20 35.09 -21.67
C THR A 256 -17.47 35.84 -21.26
N GLN A 257 -17.34 36.69 -20.25
CA GLN A 257 -18.38 37.58 -19.76
C GLN A 257 -18.08 39.01 -20.21
N ARG A 258 -19.12 39.78 -20.49
CA ARG A 258 -18.99 41.20 -20.82
C ARG A 258 -19.46 42.03 -19.64
N SER A 259 -18.59 42.91 -19.13
CA SER A 259 -18.97 43.87 -18.10
C SER A 259 -20.09 44.77 -18.64
N ARG A 260 -21.23 44.81 -17.92
CA ARG A 260 -22.35 45.68 -18.27
C ARG A 260 -22.04 47.17 -18.09
N LEU A 261 -21.01 47.50 -17.29
CA LEU A 261 -20.62 48.86 -16.94
C LEU A 261 -19.52 49.42 -17.85
N SER A 262 -18.47 48.65 -18.14
CA SER A 262 -17.33 49.10 -18.96
C SER A 262 -17.35 48.58 -20.41
N GLY A 263 -18.23 47.62 -20.74
CA GLY A 263 -18.27 46.97 -22.05
C GLY A 263 -17.09 46.00 -22.31
N GLU A 264 -16.16 45.89 -21.36
CA GLU A 264 -14.94 45.08 -21.43
C GLU A 264 -15.25 43.59 -21.33
N LYS A 265 -14.52 42.77 -22.09
CA LYS A 265 -14.67 41.31 -22.10
C LYS A 265 -13.70 40.71 -21.09
N HIS A 266 -14.22 40.07 -20.05
CA HIS A 266 -13.43 39.29 -19.09
C HIS A 266 -13.73 37.81 -19.26
N THR A 267 -12.69 37.00 -19.43
CA THR A 267 -12.82 35.54 -19.42
C THR A 267 -12.84 35.06 -17.98
N VAL A 268 -13.94 34.43 -17.56
CA VAL A 268 -14.06 33.80 -16.25
C VAL A 268 -13.80 32.31 -16.41
N THR A 269 -12.79 31.81 -15.71
CA THR A 269 -12.37 30.42 -15.77
C THR A 269 -12.84 29.70 -14.51
N ARG A 270 -13.51 28.54 -14.67
CA ARG A 270 -13.93 27.66 -13.57
C ARG A 270 -13.32 26.29 -13.78
N THR A 271 -12.59 25.81 -12.78
CA THR A 271 -11.95 24.49 -12.80
C THR A 271 -12.72 23.52 -11.91
N THR A 272 -12.91 22.30 -12.40
CA THR A 272 -13.58 21.19 -11.69
C THR A 272 -12.59 20.04 -11.57
N THR A 273 -12.43 19.47 -10.38
CA THR A 273 -11.62 18.26 -10.16
C THR A 273 -12.32 17.04 -10.77
N ASN A 274 -11.56 16.22 -11.49
CA ASN A 274 -12.01 14.94 -12.04
C ASN A 274 -11.37 13.81 -11.24
N ASP A 275 -12.07 12.68 -11.11
CA ASP A 275 -11.46 11.44 -10.64
C ASP A 275 -10.41 10.99 -11.66
N SER A 276 -9.23 10.62 -11.19
CA SER A 276 -8.10 10.20 -12.01
C SER A 276 -7.08 9.48 -11.15
N PHE A 277 -6.47 8.42 -11.69
CA PHE A 277 -5.34 7.73 -11.06
C PHE A 277 -4.22 8.70 -10.65
N PHE A 278 -3.98 9.73 -11.45
CA PHE A 278 -2.89 10.68 -11.23
C PHE A 278 -3.07 11.57 -10.00
N GLN A 279 -4.24 11.56 -9.36
CA GLN A 279 -4.42 12.16 -8.04
C GLN A 279 -3.57 11.48 -6.96
N PHE A 280 -3.12 10.23 -7.18
CA PHE A 280 -2.18 9.53 -6.30
C PHE A 280 -0.88 10.31 -6.06
N PHE A 281 -0.48 11.19 -6.99
CA PHE A 281 0.71 12.04 -6.88
C PHE A 281 0.45 13.37 -6.18
N ASP A 282 -0.76 13.64 -5.69
CA ASP A 282 -1.10 14.79 -4.85
C ASP A 282 -1.81 14.30 -3.57
N PRO A 283 -1.07 13.68 -2.63
CA PRO A 283 -1.67 13.01 -1.48
C PRO A 283 -2.40 14.00 -0.56
N PRO A 284 -3.43 13.53 0.16
CA PRO A 284 -4.10 14.33 1.18
C PRO A 284 -3.10 14.73 2.27
N LYS A 285 -3.03 16.03 2.55
CA LYS A 285 -2.14 16.53 3.60
C LYS A 285 -2.73 16.20 4.97
N PRO A 286 -1.96 15.59 5.90
CA PRO A 286 -2.41 15.45 7.27
C PRO A 286 -2.69 16.84 7.85
N ALA A 287 -3.80 17.01 8.56
CA ALA A 287 -4.12 18.32 9.09
C ALA A 287 -3.09 18.69 10.17
N ASN A 288 -2.53 19.90 10.08
CA ASN A 288 -1.61 20.46 11.09
C ASN A 288 -2.23 20.65 12.49
N SER A 289 -3.48 20.22 12.71
CA SER A 289 -4.14 20.27 14.02
C SER A 289 -5.14 19.11 14.18
N PRO A 290 -5.10 18.34 15.28
CA PRO A 290 -6.02 17.22 15.57
C PRO A 290 -7.48 17.64 15.83
N LYS A 291 -7.79 18.95 15.76
CA LYS A 291 -9.16 19.50 15.95
C LYS A 291 -9.88 19.83 14.64
N ARG A 292 -9.26 19.59 13.48
CA ARG A 292 -9.80 19.96 12.15
C ARG A 292 -9.74 18.86 11.10
N THR A 293 -9.32 17.64 11.44
CA THR A 293 -9.49 16.50 10.54
C THR A 293 -10.97 16.13 10.51
N ASN A 294 -11.58 16.08 9.31
CA ASN A 294 -12.85 15.39 9.13
C ASN A 294 -12.53 13.91 8.88
N ALA A 295 -13.40 12.99 9.33
CA ALA A 295 -13.21 11.54 9.18
C ALA A 295 -12.90 11.13 7.72
N THR A 296 -13.45 11.87 6.75
CA THR A 296 -13.20 11.67 5.32
C THR A 296 -11.75 11.93 4.90
N THR A 297 -11.04 12.90 5.50
CA THR A 297 -9.62 13.13 5.17
C THR A 297 -8.74 12.06 5.78
N GLU A 298 -9.04 11.61 7.00
CA GLU A 298 -8.31 10.51 7.65
C GLU A 298 -8.44 9.20 6.86
N GLN A 299 -9.65 8.89 6.37
CA GLN A 299 -9.88 7.75 5.50
C GLN A 299 -9.07 7.84 4.21
N LYS A 300 -9.02 9.01 3.56
CA LYS A 300 -8.21 9.19 2.34
C LYS A 300 -6.71 9.06 2.59
N VAL A 301 -6.22 9.46 3.76
CA VAL A 301 -4.81 9.27 4.14
C VAL A 301 -4.51 7.78 4.34
N LEU A 302 -5.43 7.02 4.93
CA LEU A 302 -5.30 5.57 5.07
C LEU A 302 -5.33 4.87 3.70
N GLU A 303 -6.29 5.21 2.84
CA GLU A 303 -6.38 4.69 1.47
C GLU A 303 -5.09 4.99 0.67
N ASP A 304 -4.55 6.20 0.79
CA ASP A 304 -3.28 6.60 0.17
C ASP A 304 -2.10 5.73 0.63
N PHE A 305 -2.07 5.38 1.92
CA PHE A 305 -1.04 4.52 2.49
C PHE A 305 -1.20 3.07 2.03
N ASP A 306 -2.41 2.52 2.09
CA ASP A 306 -2.72 1.16 1.66
C ASP A 306 -2.29 0.94 0.20
N TRP A 307 -2.54 1.93 -0.66
CA TRP A 307 -2.06 1.93 -2.05
C TRP A 307 -0.54 1.87 -2.15
N GLY A 308 0.16 2.72 -1.39
CA GLY A 308 1.62 2.78 -1.39
C GLY A 308 2.25 1.46 -0.97
N GLN A 309 1.75 0.87 0.12
CA GLN A 309 2.21 -0.40 0.63
C GLN A 309 1.86 -1.55 -0.33
N TYR A 310 0.64 -1.59 -0.85
CA TYR A 310 0.20 -2.61 -1.79
C TYR A 310 1.05 -2.64 -3.06
N LEU A 311 1.37 -1.47 -3.63
CA LEU A 311 2.28 -1.37 -4.76
C LEU A 311 3.68 -1.88 -4.42
N LYS A 312 4.24 -1.44 -3.29
CA LYS A 312 5.59 -1.86 -2.81
C LYS A 312 5.69 -3.36 -2.57
N GLU A 313 4.72 -3.94 -1.87
CA GLU A 313 4.85 -5.27 -1.27
C GLU A 313 4.18 -6.39 -2.07
N ARG A 314 3.18 -6.05 -2.90
CA ARG A 314 2.41 -7.02 -3.67
C ARG A 314 2.60 -6.84 -5.16
N VAL A 315 2.25 -5.66 -5.70
CA VAL A 315 2.19 -5.46 -7.15
C VAL A 315 3.58 -5.48 -7.79
N ILE A 316 4.53 -4.68 -7.30
CA ILE A 316 5.88 -4.60 -7.90
C ILE A 316 6.61 -5.96 -7.84
N PRO A 317 6.63 -6.69 -6.70
CA PRO A 317 7.31 -7.99 -6.64
C PRO A 317 6.64 -9.07 -7.50
N ARG A 318 5.31 -9.03 -7.65
CA ARG A 318 4.51 -10.07 -8.34
C ARG A 318 3.88 -9.58 -9.65
N ALA A 319 4.49 -8.58 -10.30
CA ALA A 319 3.92 -7.93 -11.47
C ALA A 319 3.53 -8.92 -12.58
N VAL A 320 4.35 -9.95 -12.82
CA VAL A 320 4.06 -10.97 -13.84
C VAL A 320 2.79 -11.75 -13.51
N SER A 321 2.59 -12.14 -12.25
CA SER A 321 1.38 -12.87 -11.81
C SER A 321 0.11 -12.02 -11.90
N TYR A 322 0.20 -10.70 -11.71
CA TYR A 322 -0.92 -9.80 -12.02
C TYR A 322 -1.14 -9.66 -13.53
N PHE A 323 -0.09 -9.68 -14.34
CA PHE A 323 -0.21 -9.64 -15.79
C PHE A 323 -0.87 -10.92 -16.35
N THR A 324 -0.47 -12.09 -15.87
CA THR A 324 -0.99 -13.40 -16.28
C THR A 324 -2.35 -13.73 -15.65
N GLY A 325 -2.70 -13.07 -14.54
CA GLY A 325 -3.95 -13.28 -13.81
C GLY A 325 -3.84 -14.28 -12.66
N GLU A 326 -2.71 -14.97 -12.49
CA GLU A 326 -2.49 -15.94 -11.41
C GLU A 326 -2.66 -15.32 -10.00
N SER A 327 -2.33 -14.04 -9.84
CA SER A 327 -2.55 -13.33 -8.57
C SER A 327 -4.04 -13.13 -8.24
N LEU A 328 -4.94 -13.17 -9.23
CA LEU A 328 -6.38 -12.98 -9.03
C LEU A 328 -7.02 -14.23 -8.43
N ASP A 329 -6.54 -15.41 -8.82
CA ASP A 329 -7.03 -16.69 -8.32
C ASP A 329 -6.66 -16.87 -6.84
N LEU A 330 -5.43 -16.49 -6.47
CA LEU A 330 -4.95 -16.53 -5.09
C LEU A 330 -5.72 -15.63 -4.12
N GLU A 331 -6.35 -14.55 -4.60
CA GLU A 331 -7.18 -13.67 -3.75
C GLU A 331 -8.61 -14.21 -3.57
N ASN A 332 -9.09 -15.08 -4.47
CA ASN A 332 -10.41 -15.73 -4.35
C ASN A 332 -10.38 -17.01 -3.50
N GLU A 333 -9.20 -17.59 -3.24
CA GLU A 333 -9.03 -18.75 -2.36
C GLU A 333 -8.89 -18.36 -0.88
N VAL A 334 -8.76 -17.06 -0.56
CA VAL A 334 -8.57 -16.53 0.81
C VAL A 334 -9.90 -16.34 1.59
N ASP A 335 -10.90 -17.17 1.31
CA ASP A 335 -12.11 -17.25 2.15
C ASP A 335 -11.91 -18.21 3.35
N ASP A 336 -10.70 -18.77 3.53
CA ASP A 336 -10.29 -19.48 4.74
C ASP A 336 -9.60 -18.51 5.73
N PRO A 337 -10.24 -18.13 6.85
CA PRO A 337 -9.73 -17.13 7.79
C PRO A 337 -8.41 -17.52 8.49
N ASP A 338 -7.93 -18.74 8.29
CA ASP A 338 -6.69 -19.27 8.88
C ASP A 338 -5.47 -19.20 7.93
N ASP A 339 -5.64 -18.81 6.65
CA ASP A 339 -4.55 -18.80 5.65
C ASP A 339 -4.05 -17.37 5.29
N PHE A 340 -3.84 -16.54 6.30
CA PHE A 340 -3.11 -15.29 6.13
C PHE A 340 -1.60 -15.59 5.92
N PRO A 341 -1.00 -15.25 4.76
CA PRO A 341 0.43 -15.44 4.56
C PRO A 341 1.18 -14.49 5.50
N PHE A 342 1.81 -15.03 6.55
CA PHE A 342 2.77 -14.38 7.45
C PHE A 342 2.60 -12.86 7.51
N GLN A 343 1.52 -12.39 8.16
CA GLN A 343 1.59 -11.07 8.77
C GLN A 343 2.68 -11.20 9.84
N LEU A 344 3.82 -10.53 9.63
CA LEU A 344 4.69 -10.20 10.74
C LEU A 344 3.79 -9.61 11.84
N PRO A 345 3.92 -10.06 13.11
CA PRO A 345 3.09 -9.54 14.18
C PRO A 345 3.16 -8.00 14.14
N ARG A 346 1.99 -7.36 14.20
CA ARG A 346 1.87 -5.91 14.43
C ARG A 346 2.50 -5.56 15.77
#